data_AF-L8H6D0-F1
#
_entry.id   AF-L8H6D0-F1
#
_cell.length_a   1.000
_cell.length_b   1.000
_cell.length_c   1.000
_cell.angle_alpha   90.00
_cell.angle_beta   90.00
_cell.angle_gamma   90.00
#
_symmetry.space_group_name_H-M   'P 1'
#
loop_
_entity.id
_entity.type
_entity.pdbx_description
1 polymer ?
#
loop_
_entity_poly.entity_id
_entity_poly.type
_entity_poly.pdbx_seq_one_letter_code
_entity_poly.pdbx_strand_id
1 'polypeptide(L)'
;MADEAAFHAWLCDALSRVKLEDEAYVGILKEDTYQPDEKKDAVLEFLASSSEEDLTAFGDELMAHWNKIEDAKNAEQEEKKKQETEQLKAVQLQQQKEREEKAKQRAAEHQLSKEERLKRRELLERYGYQIETTDEHGDIVLTENLCDVQDTADVEQNDNVSKIVQESQAQREKAREKHQQKVLREKELLLKDQEKKEKRKRKTEKREKRRL
;
A
#
# COMPACT_ATOMS: atom_id res chain seq x y z
N MET A 1 -2.77 -5.75 -32.74
CA MET A 1 -3.91 -5.53 -33.66
C MET A 1 -3.54 -5.92 -35.10
N ALA A 2 -2.42 -5.44 -35.65
CA ALA A 2 -1.98 -5.86 -36.99
C ALA A 2 -1.61 -7.36 -37.08
N ASP A 3 -0.98 -7.91 -36.04
CA ASP A 3 -0.54 -9.32 -36.03
C ASP A 3 -1.70 -10.32 -35.92
N GLU A 4 -2.79 -9.97 -35.25
CA GLU A 4 -3.98 -10.83 -35.19
C GLU A 4 -4.73 -10.90 -36.52
N ALA A 5 -4.81 -9.78 -37.25
CA ALA A 5 -5.42 -9.75 -38.57
C ALA A 5 -4.57 -10.51 -39.60
N ALA A 6 -3.24 -10.40 -39.52
CA ALA A 6 -2.31 -11.18 -40.34
C ALA A 6 -2.40 -12.68 -40.04
N PHE A 7 -2.52 -13.05 -38.76
CA PHE A 7 -2.75 -14.44 -38.34
C PHE A 7 -4.07 -14.99 -38.86
N HIS A 8 -5.16 -14.23 -38.75
CA HIS A 8 -6.45 -14.65 -39.26
C HIS A 8 -6.44 -14.85 -40.77
N ALA A 9 -5.79 -13.97 -41.53
CA ALA A 9 -5.65 -14.11 -42.98
C ALA A 9 -4.83 -15.35 -43.36
N TRP A 10 -3.72 -15.60 -42.65
CA TRP A 10 -2.93 -16.83 -42.83
C TRP A 10 -3.73 -18.08 -42.50
N LEU A 11 -4.49 -18.05 -41.40
CA LEU A 11 -5.29 -19.17 -40.92
C LEU A 11 -6.40 -19.52 -41.92
N CYS A 12 -7.09 -18.52 -42.47
CA CYS A 12 -8.07 -18.72 -43.55
C CYS A 12 -7.43 -19.34 -44.80
N ASP A 13 -6.25 -18.88 -45.22
CA ASP A 13 -5.52 -19.48 -46.35
C ASP A 13 -5.13 -20.93 -46.05
N ALA A 14 -4.59 -21.20 -44.86
CA ALA A 14 -4.13 -22.52 -44.46
C ALA A 14 -5.29 -23.53 -44.34
N LEU A 15 -6.46 -23.10 -43.86
CA LEU A 15 -7.64 -23.96 -43.76
C LEU A 15 -8.36 -24.16 -45.09
N SER A 16 -8.31 -23.18 -45.99
CA SER A 16 -8.81 -23.33 -47.36
C SER A 16 -8.09 -24.46 -48.11
N ARG A 17 -6.81 -24.71 -47.80
CA ARG A 17 -6.02 -25.82 -48.36
C ARG A 17 -6.50 -27.18 -47.86
N VAL A 18 -7.02 -27.23 -46.63
CA VAL A 18 -7.56 -28.42 -45.98
C VAL A 18 -9.09 -28.54 -46.18
N LYS A 19 -9.72 -27.61 -46.91
CA LYS A 19 -11.18 -27.54 -47.16
C LYS A 19 -12.01 -27.45 -45.87
N LEU A 20 -11.49 -26.79 -44.84
CA LEU A 20 -12.17 -26.54 -43.57
C LEU A 20 -12.55 -25.05 -43.51
N GLU A 21 -13.79 -24.75 -43.11
CA GLU A 21 -14.31 -23.37 -43.04
C GLU A 21 -14.65 -22.92 -41.60
N ASP A 22 -14.36 -23.71 -40.58
CA ASP A 22 -15.01 -23.54 -39.27
C ASP A 22 -14.21 -22.69 -38.28
N GLU A 23 -14.58 -21.42 -38.03
CA GLU A 23 -13.84 -20.47 -37.16
C GLU A 23 -13.77 -20.84 -35.67
N ALA A 24 -14.40 -21.94 -35.24
CA ALA A 24 -14.52 -22.34 -33.84
C ALA A 24 -13.17 -22.58 -33.12
N TYR A 25 -12.11 -23.01 -33.84
CA TYR A 25 -10.78 -23.22 -33.24
C TYR A 25 -10.11 -21.92 -32.76
N VAL A 26 -10.49 -20.75 -33.28
CA VAL A 26 -9.97 -19.45 -32.81
C VAL A 26 -10.38 -19.19 -31.37
N GLY A 27 -11.57 -19.68 -30.97
CA GLY A 27 -12.04 -19.62 -29.59
C GLY A 27 -11.16 -20.43 -28.65
N ILE A 28 -10.79 -21.65 -29.07
CA ILE A 28 -9.93 -22.57 -28.31
C ILE A 28 -8.53 -21.96 -28.11
N LEU A 29 -7.96 -21.36 -29.17
CA LEU A 29 -6.63 -20.72 -29.08
C LEU A 29 -6.60 -19.52 -28.13
N LYS A 30 -7.67 -18.73 -28.11
CA LYS A 30 -7.83 -17.55 -27.25
C LYS A 30 -8.11 -17.88 -25.78
N GLU A 31 -8.44 -19.12 -25.45
CA GLU A 31 -8.74 -19.51 -24.08
C GLU A 31 -7.45 -19.69 -23.28
N ASP A 32 -7.18 -18.83 -22.29
CA ASP A 32 -5.98 -18.92 -21.42
C ASP A 32 -6.05 -20.07 -20.41
N THR A 33 -7.13 -20.85 -20.41
CA THR A 33 -7.36 -21.92 -19.44
C THR A 33 -6.53 -23.18 -19.74
N TYR A 34 -6.13 -23.38 -21.00
CA TYR A 34 -5.44 -24.58 -21.47
C TYR A 34 -3.94 -24.36 -21.59
N GLN A 35 -3.16 -25.41 -21.30
CA GLN A 35 -1.73 -25.44 -21.62
C GLN A 35 -1.52 -25.45 -23.15
N PRO A 36 -0.38 -24.97 -23.66
CA PRO A 36 -0.12 -24.90 -25.10
C PRO A 36 -0.26 -26.26 -25.80
N ASP A 37 0.16 -27.35 -25.14
CA ASP A 37 0.01 -28.70 -25.67
C ASP A 37 -1.46 -29.16 -25.67
N GLU A 38 -2.23 -28.83 -24.63
CA GLU A 38 -3.66 -29.10 -24.55
C GLU A 38 -4.46 -28.31 -25.60
N LYS A 39 -4.04 -27.06 -25.90
CA LYS A 39 -4.63 -26.26 -26.99
C LYS A 39 -4.40 -26.91 -28.34
N LYS A 40 -3.17 -27.38 -28.58
CA LYS A 40 -2.82 -28.08 -29.81
C LYS A 40 -3.68 -29.33 -29.96
N ASP A 41 -3.76 -30.15 -28.92
CA ASP A 41 -4.54 -31.39 -28.94
C ASP A 41 -6.04 -31.13 -29.13
N ALA A 42 -6.61 -30.14 -28.44
CA ALA A 42 -8.02 -29.76 -28.59
C ALA A 42 -8.35 -29.25 -30.00
N VAL A 43 -7.46 -28.44 -30.59
CA VAL A 43 -7.65 -27.97 -31.98
C VAL A 43 -7.50 -29.13 -32.96
N LEU A 44 -6.53 -30.02 -32.77
CA LEU A 44 -6.35 -31.19 -33.62
C LEU A 44 -7.53 -32.16 -33.52
N GLU A 45 -8.06 -32.41 -32.32
CA GLU A 45 -9.25 -33.25 -32.11
C GLU A 45 -10.47 -32.65 -32.82
N PHE A 46 -10.66 -31.33 -32.71
CA PHE A 46 -11.74 -30.62 -33.38
C PHE A 46 -11.62 -30.69 -34.92
N LEU A 47 -10.42 -30.52 -35.45
CA LEU A 47 -10.19 -30.58 -36.90
C LEU A 47 -10.24 -32.03 -37.44
N ALA A 48 -9.78 -33.01 -36.66
CA ALA A 48 -9.88 -34.44 -36.99
C ALA A 48 -11.34 -34.94 -36.99
N SER A 49 -12.24 -34.29 -36.23
CA SER A 49 -13.68 -34.54 -36.35
C SER A 49 -14.25 -34.10 -37.71
N SER A 50 -13.59 -33.16 -38.38
CA SER A 50 -14.07 -32.54 -39.63
C SER A 50 -13.28 -32.97 -40.87
N SER A 51 -12.12 -33.58 -40.69
CA SER A 51 -11.20 -34.03 -41.74
C SER A 51 -10.65 -35.42 -41.41
N GLU A 52 -10.59 -36.30 -42.40
CA GLU A 52 -9.94 -37.63 -42.29
C GLU A 52 -8.42 -37.58 -42.53
N GLU A 53 -7.83 -36.39 -42.76
CA GLU A 53 -6.40 -36.21 -43.03
C GLU A 53 -5.56 -36.10 -41.74
N ASP A 54 -4.27 -36.45 -41.84
CA ASP A 54 -3.31 -36.25 -40.75
C ASP A 54 -2.92 -34.76 -40.67
N LEU A 55 -3.45 -34.06 -39.66
CA LEU A 55 -3.26 -32.63 -39.44
C LEU A 55 -2.17 -32.28 -38.43
N THR A 56 -1.38 -33.26 -38.00
CA THR A 56 -0.32 -33.05 -36.98
C THR A 56 0.66 -31.93 -37.36
N ALA A 57 1.12 -31.91 -38.62
CA ALA A 57 2.00 -30.85 -39.13
C ALA A 57 1.34 -29.47 -39.15
N PHE A 58 0.04 -29.39 -39.46
CA PHE A 58 -0.73 -28.15 -39.41
C PHE A 58 -0.85 -27.62 -37.98
N GLY A 59 -1.08 -28.51 -37.00
CA GLY A 59 -1.11 -28.14 -35.58
C GLY A 59 0.21 -27.55 -35.08
N ASP A 60 1.34 -28.08 -35.55
CA ASP A 60 2.67 -27.53 -35.22
C ASP A 60 2.89 -26.12 -35.81
N GLU A 61 2.48 -25.91 -37.07
CA GLU A 61 2.56 -24.60 -37.72
C GLU A 61 1.63 -23.57 -37.06
N LEU A 62 0.42 -23.99 -36.69
CA LEU A 62 -0.57 -23.18 -35.96
C LEU A 62 0.00 -22.68 -34.63
N MET A 63 0.55 -23.60 -33.83
CA MET A 63 1.14 -23.25 -32.53
C MET A 63 2.36 -22.35 -32.70
N ALA A 64 3.21 -22.58 -33.72
CA ALA A 64 4.35 -21.71 -33.99
C ALA A 64 3.93 -20.28 -34.34
N HIS A 65 2.85 -20.11 -35.11
CA HIS A 65 2.31 -18.79 -35.42
C HIS A 65 1.61 -18.14 -34.23
N TRP A 66 0.87 -18.92 -33.44
CA TRP A 66 0.20 -18.42 -32.23
C TRP A 66 1.21 -17.94 -31.17
N ASN A 67 2.24 -18.75 -30.89
CA ASN A 67 3.29 -18.41 -29.93
C ASN A 67 4.02 -17.11 -30.31
N LYS A 68 4.27 -16.87 -31.61
CA LYS A 68 4.87 -15.60 -32.07
C LYS A 68 4.01 -14.37 -31.72
N ILE A 69 2.69 -14.50 -31.80
CA ILE A 69 1.75 -13.41 -31.47
C ILE A 69 1.72 -13.21 -29.95
N GLU A 70 1.74 -14.29 -29.19
CA GLU A 70 1.74 -14.26 -27.73
C GLU A 70 3.04 -13.65 -27.19
N ASP A 71 4.20 -14.05 -27.74
CA ASP A 71 5.50 -13.48 -27.42
C ASP A 71 5.57 -11.99 -27.72
N ALA A 72 5.04 -11.55 -28.87
CA ALA A 72 4.97 -10.13 -29.22
C ALA A 72 4.10 -9.32 -28.24
N LYS A 73 2.94 -9.87 -27.83
CA LYS A 73 2.08 -9.25 -26.82
C LYS A 73 2.74 -9.20 -25.45
N ASN A 74 3.42 -10.27 -25.05
CA ASN A 74 4.12 -10.35 -23.78
C ASN A 74 5.28 -9.35 -23.72
N ALA A 75 6.05 -9.21 -24.80
CA ALA A 75 7.12 -8.22 -24.91
C ALA A 75 6.59 -6.78 -24.77
N GLU A 76 5.48 -6.44 -25.44
CA GLU A 76 4.86 -5.11 -25.33
C GLU A 76 4.33 -4.83 -23.91
N GLN A 77 3.75 -5.84 -23.26
CA GLN A 77 3.30 -5.72 -21.86
C GLN A 77 4.46 -5.56 -20.89
N GLU A 78 5.56 -6.29 -21.08
CA GLU A 78 6.76 -6.12 -20.25
C GLU A 78 7.37 -4.73 -20.41
N GLU A 79 7.40 -4.19 -21.62
CA GLU A 79 7.93 -2.85 -21.86
C GLU A 79 7.06 -1.78 -21.18
N LYS A 80 5.72 -1.91 -21.26
CA LYS A 80 4.79 -1.03 -20.53
C LYS A 80 4.99 -1.13 -19.01
N LYS A 81 5.12 -2.34 -18.46
CA LYS A 81 5.38 -2.54 -17.03
C LYS A 81 6.73 -1.92 -16.62
N LYS A 82 7.78 -2.06 -17.44
CA LYS A 82 9.08 -1.42 -17.18
C LYS A 82 8.93 0.10 -17.13
N GLN A 83 8.27 0.71 -18.12
CA GLN A 83 8.02 2.14 -18.15
C GLN A 83 7.21 2.63 -16.94
N GLU A 84 6.16 1.92 -16.54
CA GLU A 84 5.38 2.25 -15.34
C GLU A 84 6.23 2.18 -14.05
N THR A 85 7.06 1.14 -13.91
CA THR A 85 7.95 1.03 -12.74
C THR A 85 9.01 2.13 -12.70
N GLU A 86 9.53 2.55 -13.84
CA GLU A 86 10.48 3.67 -13.93
C GLU A 86 9.82 4.99 -13.57
N GLN A 87 8.60 5.24 -14.06
CA GLN A 87 7.82 6.43 -13.69
C GLN A 87 7.51 6.46 -12.19
N LEU A 88 7.10 5.35 -11.60
CA LEU A 88 6.84 5.25 -10.16
C LEU A 88 8.11 5.52 -9.34
N LYS A 89 9.27 4.99 -9.76
CA LYS A 89 10.56 5.26 -9.11
C LYS A 89 10.94 6.74 -9.21
N ALA A 90 10.73 7.36 -10.38
CA ALA A 90 11.01 8.78 -10.57
C ALA A 90 10.14 9.67 -9.67
N VAL A 91 8.85 9.38 -9.55
CA VAL A 91 7.93 10.11 -8.66
C VAL A 91 8.33 9.92 -7.20
N GLN A 92 8.68 8.70 -6.77
CA GLN A 92 9.14 8.46 -5.40
C GLN A 92 10.42 9.23 -5.07
N LEU A 93 11.38 9.27 -6.01
CA LEU A 93 12.62 10.02 -5.83
C LEU A 93 12.36 11.52 -5.72
N GLN A 94 11.45 12.08 -6.53
CA GLN A 94 11.05 13.48 -6.42
C GLN A 94 10.38 13.79 -5.08
N GLN A 95 9.48 12.94 -4.61
CA GLN A 95 8.84 13.10 -3.30
C GLN A 95 9.83 13.02 -2.14
N GLN A 96 10.85 12.15 -2.22
CA GLN A 96 11.90 12.10 -1.21
C GLN A 96 12.72 13.39 -1.18
N LYS A 97 13.15 13.89 -2.35
CA LYS A 97 13.87 15.17 -2.46
C LYS A 97 13.07 16.33 -1.89
N GLU A 98 11.77 16.43 -2.22
CA GLU A 98 10.91 17.49 -1.71
C GLU A 98 10.74 17.42 -0.18
N ARG A 99 10.63 16.21 0.38
CA ARG A 99 10.58 16.02 1.84
C ARG A 99 11.88 16.42 2.51
N GLU A 100 13.02 16.06 1.94
CA GLU A 100 14.34 16.45 2.45
C GLU A 100 14.54 17.96 2.40
N GLU A 101 14.15 18.63 1.31
CA GLU A 101 14.22 20.09 1.21
C GLU A 101 13.31 20.78 2.22
N LYS A 102 12.06 20.33 2.38
CA LYS A 102 11.16 20.85 3.43
C LYS A 102 11.71 20.61 4.83
N ALA A 103 12.35 19.46 5.08
CA ALA A 103 12.98 19.18 6.36
C ALA A 103 14.18 20.11 6.63
N LYS A 104 15.00 20.37 5.60
CA LYS A 104 16.12 21.33 5.68
C LYS A 104 15.64 22.76 5.91
N GLN A 105 14.58 23.18 5.21
CA GLN A 105 13.96 24.51 5.41
C GLN A 105 13.43 24.66 6.83
N ARG A 106 12.67 23.69 7.35
CA ARG A 106 12.21 23.70 8.75
C ARG A 106 13.36 23.69 9.75
N ALA A 107 14.40 22.89 9.47
CA ALA A 107 15.58 22.86 10.32
C ALA A 107 16.31 24.21 10.33
N ALA A 108 16.36 24.91 9.19
CA ALA A 108 16.92 26.25 9.09
C ALA A 108 16.04 27.31 9.78
N GLU A 109 14.72 27.24 9.62
CA GLU A 109 13.76 28.12 10.32
C GLU A 109 13.84 27.96 11.85
N HIS A 110 14.06 26.74 12.34
CA HIS A 110 14.22 26.47 13.76
C HIS A 110 15.65 26.65 14.29
N GLN A 111 16.62 26.99 13.44
CA GLN A 111 17.95 27.42 13.88
C GLN A 111 17.86 28.85 14.41
N LEU A 112 17.42 28.98 15.67
CA LEU A 112 17.51 30.23 16.43
C LEU A 112 18.95 30.74 16.39
N SER A 113 19.13 32.04 16.14
CA SER A 113 20.43 32.70 16.19
C SER A 113 21.05 32.55 17.58
N LYS A 114 22.39 32.64 17.70
CA LYS A 114 23.09 32.53 18.99
C LYS A 114 22.52 33.50 20.04
N GLU A 115 22.15 34.70 19.61
CA GLU A 115 21.55 35.73 20.46
C GLU A 115 20.13 35.38 20.91
N GLU A 116 19.31 34.84 20.01
CA GLU A 116 17.94 34.40 20.34
C GLU A 116 17.94 33.19 21.27
N ARG A 117 18.90 32.27 21.11
CA ARG A 117 19.11 31.15 22.03
C ARG A 117 19.47 31.63 23.44
N LEU A 118 20.33 32.65 23.53
CA LEU A 118 20.70 33.27 24.80
C LEU A 118 19.50 33.96 25.46
N LYS A 119 18.76 34.79 24.72
CA LYS A 119 17.54 35.44 25.23
C LYS A 119 16.49 34.42 25.68
N ARG A 120 16.27 33.35 24.91
CA ARG A 120 15.37 32.26 25.28
C ARG A 120 15.82 31.55 26.56
N ARG A 121 17.14 31.32 26.72
CA ARG A 121 17.71 30.72 27.93
C ARG A 121 17.51 31.63 29.14
N GLU A 122 17.81 32.92 29.00
CA GLU A 122 17.61 33.91 30.05
C GLU A 122 16.12 34.03 30.45
N LEU A 123 15.20 33.96 29.49
CA LEU A 123 13.75 33.93 29.77
C LEU A 123 13.34 32.64 30.49
N LEU A 124 13.88 31.49 30.09
CA LEU A 124 13.66 30.21 30.77
C LEU A 124 14.26 30.18 32.17
N GLU A 125 15.36 30.89 32.41
CA GLU A 125 15.96 30.99 33.73
C GLU A 125 15.15 31.90 34.66
N ARG A 126 14.59 33.00 34.13
CA ARG A 126 13.77 33.95 34.89
C ARG A 126 12.33 33.50 35.13
N TYR A 127 11.74 32.81 34.17
CA TYR A 127 10.31 32.47 34.17
C TYR A 127 10.02 31.00 33.88
N GLY A 128 11.05 30.19 33.62
CA GLY A 128 10.87 28.75 33.51
C GLY A 128 10.55 28.21 34.90
N TYR A 129 9.44 27.48 34.98
CA TYR A 129 9.11 26.70 36.16
C TYR A 129 10.29 25.79 36.49
N GLN A 130 10.81 25.91 37.72
CA GLN A 130 11.78 24.96 38.24
C GLN A 130 11.14 23.58 38.12
N ILE A 131 11.79 22.70 37.36
CA ILE A 131 11.32 21.34 37.17
C ILE A 131 11.27 20.73 38.56
N GLU A 132 10.05 20.38 38.98
CA GLU A 132 9.77 19.56 40.15
C GLU A 132 10.71 18.35 40.13
N THR A 133 11.74 18.37 40.98
CA THR A 133 12.62 17.22 41.15
C THR A 133 11.82 16.13 41.84
N THR A 134 11.58 15.05 41.12
CA THR A 134 10.90 13.86 41.64
C THR A 134 11.92 13.00 42.38
N ASP A 135 11.54 12.50 43.56
CA ASP A 135 12.37 11.53 44.28
C ASP A 135 12.32 10.12 43.63
N GLU A 136 13.07 9.16 44.20
CA GLU A 136 13.10 7.77 43.72
C GLU A 136 11.75 7.03 43.87
N HIS A 137 10.75 7.63 44.51
CA HIS A 137 9.41 7.09 44.71
C HIS A 137 8.32 7.76 43.86
N GLY A 138 8.66 8.78 43.08
CA GLY A 138 7.71 9.44 42.18
C GLY A 138 7.00 10.64 42.81
N ASP A 139 7.39 11.06 44.02
CA ASP A 139 6.78 12.19 44.71
C ASP A 139 7.48 13.51 44.36
N ILE A 140 6.69 14.55 44.12
CA ILE A 140 7.14 15.89 43.73
C ILE A 140 7.72 16.59 44.97
N VAL A 141 9.05 16.78 45.00
CA VAL A 141 9.71 17.58 46.03
C VAL A 141 9.80 19.03 45.53
N LEU A 142 8.96 19.90 46.11
CA LEU A 142 9.09 21.35 45.93
C LEU A 142 10.37 21.81 46.66
N THR A 143 11.38 22.26 45.92
CA THR A 143 12.48 23.01 46.55
C THR A 143 11.96 24.39 46.95
N GLU A 144 11.72 24.56 48.25
CA GLU A 144 11.36 25.84 48.87
C GLU A 144 12.49 26.87 48.70
N ASN A 145 12.46 27.62 47.62
CA ASN A 145 12.86 29.02 47.65
C ASN A 145 11.59 29.86 47.61
N LEU A 146 10.86 29.81 48.73
CA LEU A 146 9.78 30.75 49.04
C LEU A 146 10.40 32.15 49.10
N CYS A 147 10.27 32.90 48.01
CA CYS A 147 10.36 34.35 48.09
C CYS A 147 9.17 34.82 48.94
N ASP A 148 9.50 35.19 50.17
CA ASP A 148 8.64 35.81 51.16
C ASP A 148 8.00 37.07 50.56
N VAL A 149 6.74 36.98 50.11
CA VAL A 149 5.97 38.14 49.67
C VAL A 149 4.79 38.28 50.61
N GLN A 150 4.99 39.18 51.56
CA GLN A 150 4.00 39.65 52.52
C GLN A 150 2.74 40.17 51.84
N ASP A 151 1.62 39.89 52.51
CA ASP A 151 0.28 40.44 52.34
C ASP A 151 0.19 41.82 51.65
N THR A 152 -0.45 41.84 50.47
CA THR A 152 -1.20 43.00 50.02
C THR A 152 -2.52 42.57 49.38
N ALA A 153 -3.60 42.83 50.14
CA ALA A 153 -4.93 43.27 49.73
C ALA A 153 -5.46 42.89 48.33
N ASP A 154 -6.54 42.10 48.32
CA ASP A 154 -7.72 42.18 47.43
C ASP A 154 -7.50 42.78 46.03
N VAL A 155 -6.61 42.16 45.24
CA VAL A 155 -6.53 42.36 43.79
C VAL A 155 -7.11 41.10 43.15
N GLU A 156 -8.11 41.26 42.29
CA GLU A 156 -8.66 40.15 41.48
C GLU A 156 -7.50 39.41 40.81
N GLN A 157 -7.27 38.16 41.24
CA GLN A 157 -6.14 37.37 40.80
C GLN A 157 -6.24 37.10 39.29
N ASN A 158 -5.13 37.27 38.58
CA ASN A 158 -5.09 37.08 37.13
C ASN A 158 -5.22 35.59 36.77
N ASP A 159 -6.45 35.15 36.52
CA ASP A 159 -6.81 33.77 36.14
C ASP A 159 -6.38 33.36 34.72
N ASN A 160 -5.69 34.22 33.96
CA ASN A 160 -5.28 33.83 32.62
C ASN A 160 -4.24 32.72 32.65
N VAL A 161 -3.37 32.71 33.67
CA VAL A 161 -2.35 31.67 33.84
C VAL A 161 -3.02 30.32 34.18
N SER A 162 -3.99 30.31 35.09
CA SER A 162 -4.71 29.09 35.46
C SER A 162 -5.53 28.54 34.29
N LYS A 163 -6.18 29.41 33.49
CA LYS A 163 -6.89 29.02 32.28
C LYS A 163 -5.98 28.39 31.22
N ILE A 164 -4.79 28.97 30.98
CA ILE A 164 -3.82 28.42 30.01
C ILE A 164 -3.31 27.04 30.47
N VAL A 165 -3.05 26.86 31.77
CA VAL A 165 -2.62 25.56 32.33
C VAL A 165 -3.74 24.52 32.19
N GLN A 166 -4.97 24.87 32.54
CA GLN A 166 -6.13 23.99 32.39
C GLN A 166 -6.38 23.61 30.93
N GLU A 167 -6.27 24.56 30.00
CA GLU A 167 -6.45 24.28 28.57
C GLU A 167 -5.35 23.35 28.04
N SER A 168 -4.10 23.56 28.44
CA SER A 168 -2.98 22.68 28.07
C SER A 168 -3.15 21.26 28.62
N GLN A 169 -3.57 21.13 29.87
CA GLN A 169 -3.87 19.83 30.50
C GLN A 169 -5.04 19.13 29.79
N ALA A 170 -6.14 19.84 29.52
CA ALA A 170 -7.29 19.31 28.80
C ALA A 170 -6.93 18.86 27.37
N GLN A 171 -6.04 19.58 26.68
CA GLN A 171 -5.54 19.16 25.37
C GLN A 171 -4.71 17.87 25.45
N ARG A 172 -3.84 17.74 26.47
CA ARG A 172 -3.06 16.52 26.71
C ARG A 172 -3.95 15.33 27.03
N GLU A 173 -4.97 15.52 27.86
CA GLU A 173 -5.94 14.47 28.20
C GLU A 173 -6.77 14.03 26.99
N LYS A 174 -7.31 14.97 26.21
CA LYS A 174 -8.02 14.66 24.95
C LYS A 174 -7.13 13.90 23.96
N ALA A 175 -5.84 14.22 23.88
CA ALA A 175 -4.90 13.48 23.03
C ALA A 175 -4.68 12.05 23.54
N ARG A 176 -4.54 11.86 24.86
CA ARG A 176 -4.43 10.54 25.50
C ARG A 176 -5.69 9.71 25.28
N GLU A 177 -6.86 10.28 25.47
CA GLU A 177 -8.15 9.61 25.23
C GLU A 177 -8.32 9.19 23.77
N LYS A 178 -8.05 10.08 22.81
CA LYS A 178 -8.11 9.75 21.38
C LYS A 178 -7.15 8.61 21.02
N HIS A 179 -5.94 8.62 21.59
CA HIS A 179 -4.98 7.55 21.39
C HIS A 179 -5.48 6.22 21.98
N GLN A 180 -5.98 6.22 23.21
CA GLN A 180 -6.55 5.02 23.84
C GLN A 180 -7.75 4.49 23.04
N GLN A 181 -8.66 5.35 22.59
CA GLN A 181 -9.79 4.95 21.74
C GLN A 181 -9.32 4.33 20.42
N LYS A 182 -8.28 4.89 19.79
CA LYS A 182 -7.70 4.33 18.56
C LYS A 182 -7.11 2.94 18.82
N VAL A 183 -6.34 2.78 19.90
CA VAL A 183 -5.76 1.48 20.29
C VAL A 183 -6.85 0.44 20.56
N LEU A 184 -7.92 0.81 21.26
CA LEU A 184 -9.05 -0.09 21.52
C LEU A 184 -9.75 -0.50 20.22
N ARG A 185 -10.00 0.45 19.32
CA ARG A 185 -10.62 0.18 18.02
C ARG A 185 -9.76 -0.74 17.15
N GLU A 186 -8.44 -0.52 17.11
CA GLU A 186 -7.50 -1.38 16.40
C GLU A 186 -7.48 -2.78 17.00
N LYS A 187 -7.47 -2.90 18.33
CA LYS A 187 -7.55 -4.19 19.04
C LYS A 187 -8.84 -4.93 18.70
N GLU A 188 -9.99 -4.27 18.67
CA GLU A 188 -11.27 -4.87 18.28
C GLU A 188 -11.29 -5.34 16.81
N LEU A 189 -10.71 -4.57 15.89
CA LEU A 189 -10.61 -4.95 14.49
C LEU A 189 -9.74 -6.20 14.30
N LEU A 190 -8.60 -6.27 14.99
CA LEU A 190 -7.73 -7.44 14.97
C LEU A 190 -8.45 -8.69 15.49
N LEU A 191 -9.20 -8.58 16.58
CA LEU A 191 -9.98 -9.70 17.12
C LEU A 191 -11.08 -10.16 16.13
N LYS A 192 -11.79 -9.22 15.50
CA LYS A 192 -12.81 -9.55 14.48
C LYS A 192 -12.20 -10.26 13.27
N ASP A 193 -11.01 -9.86 12.84
CA ASP A 193 -10.32 -10.50 11.73
C ASP A 193 -9.79 -11.90 12.09
N GLN A 194 -9.30 -12.09 13.32
CA GLN A 194 -8.94 -13.42 13.83
C GLN A 194 -10.16 -14.34 13.88
N GLU A 195 -11.31 -13.86 14.39
CA GLU A 195 -12.55 -14.65 14.45
C GLU A 195 -13.04 -15.03 13.04
N LYS A 196 -12.97 -14.12 12.07
CA LYS A 196 -13.28 -14.42 10.66
C LYS A 196 -12.34 -15.48 10.09
N LYS A 197 -11.04 -15.40 10.38
CA LYS A 197 -10.05 -16.40 9.95
C LYS A 197 -10.35 -17.77 10.56
N GLU A 198 -10.65 -17.85 11.85
CA GLU A 198 -11.05 -19.11 12.49
C GLU A 198 -12.35 -19.68 11.92
N LYS A 199 -13.38 -18.84 11.69
CA LYS A 199 -14.63 -19.27 11.06
C LYS A 199 -14.39 -19.82 9.65
N ARG A 200 -13.48 -19.22 8.88
CA ARG A 200 -13.08 -19.72 7.55
C ARG A 200 -12.38 -21.08 7.67
N LYS A 201 -11.40 -21.23 8.57
CA LYS A 201 -10.71 -22.52 8.83
C LYS A 201 -11.69 -23.62 9.26
N ARG A 202 -12.58 -23.35 10.21
CA ARG A 202 -13.62 -24.32 10.63
C ARG A 202 -14.58 -24.69 9.50
N LYS A 203 -14.91 -23.76 8.60
CA LYS A 203 -15.75 -24.04 7.41
C LYS A 203 -15.02 -24.89 6.37
N THR A 204 -13.73 -24.64 6.14
CA THR A 204 -12.92 -25.45 5.20
C THR A 204 -12.71 -26.87 5.73
N GLU A 205 -12.36 -27.02 7.01
CA GLU A 205 -12.22 -28.35 7.66
C GLU A 205 -13.53 -29.17 7.61
N LYS A 206 -14.69 -28.53 7.84
CA LYS A 206 -16.00 -29.19 7.70
C LYS A 206 -16.30 -29.62 6.26
N ARG A 207 -15.81 -28.91 5.25
CA ARG A 207 -16.00 -29.24 3.84
C ARG A 207 -15.09 -30.42 3.43
N GLU A 208 -13.87 -30.47 3.94
CA GLU A 208 -12.95 -31.58 3.70
C GLU A 208 -13.40 -32.88 4.39
N LYS A 209 -13.86 -32.81 5.64
CA LYS A 209 -14.46 -33.97 6.34
C LYS A 209 -15.73 -34.54 5.71
N ARG A 210 -16.37 -33.82 4.77
CA ARG A 210 -17.53 -34.29 4.00
C ARG A 210 -17.15 -34.84 2.63
N ARG A 211 -15.91 -34.64 2.20
CA ARG A 211 -15.37 -35.14 0.92
C ARG A 211 -14.60 -36.45 1.09
N LEU A 212 -14.16 -36.75 2.32
CA LEU A 212 -13.75 -38.06 2.80
C LEU A 212 -14.97 -38.85 3.26
#